data_AF-A0A4R4TYX9-F1
#
_entry.id   AF-A0A4R4TYX9-F1
#
_cell.length_a   1.000
_cell.length_b   1.000
_cell.length_c   1.000
_cell.angle_alpha   90.00
_cell.angle_beta   90.00
_cell.angle_gamma   90.00
#
_symmetry.space_group_name_H-M   'P 1'
#
loop_
_entity.id
_entity.type
_entity.pdbx_description
1 polymer ?
#
loop_
_entity_poly.entity_id
_entity_poly.type
_entity_poly.pdbx_seq_one_letter_code
_entity_poly.pdbx_strand_id
1 'polypeptide(L)'
;MRKSTWLRRLGLVSAAVALGLASTPVAAHADGYDTPRSATAVGAGNTYAAGLAAAEQRARAAVLAVGHDCAPGRYYTLLTYMSPGGGTWVFRSTHDTMCVD
;
A
#
# COMPACT_ATOMS: atom_id res chain seq x y z
N MET A 1 45.56 41.18 -7.38
CA MET A 1 44.29 41.12 -8.13
C MET A 1 43.98 39.65 -8.49
N ARG A 2 43.26 38.92 -7.64
CA ARG A 2 42.96 37.49 -7.84
C ARG A 2 41.70 37.12 -7.04
N LYS A 3 40.55 37.72 -7.37
CA LYS A 3 39.25 37.42 -6.73
C LYS A 3 38.05 37.38 -7.70
N SER A 4 38.23 37.70 -8.98
CA SER A 4 37.09 37.88 -9.90
C SER A 4 36.71 36.65 -10.76
N THR A 5 37.48 35.56 -10.71
CA THR A 5 37.28 34.41 -11.62
C THR A 5 36.47 33.24 -11.04
N TRP A 6 36.11 33.29 -9.75
CA TRP A 6 35.45 32.15 -9.09
C TRP A 6 33.90 32.22 -9.14
N LEU A 7 33.33 33.43 -9.14
CA LEU A 7 31.88 33.65 -9.13
C LEU A 7 31.18 33.26 -10.45
N ARG A 8 31.90 33.22 -11.58
CA ARG A 8 31.32 32.86 -12.88
C ARG A 8 31.12 31.37 -13.11
N ARG A 9 31.77 30.49 -12.33
CA ARG A 9 31.62 29.02 -12.51
C ARG A 9 30.48 28.43 -11.70
N LEU A 10 30.04 29.09 -10.62
CA LEU A 10 28.91 28.63 -9.80
C LEU A 10 27.55 29.00 -10.42
N GLY A 11 27.47 30.07 -11.22
CA GLY A 11 26.21 30.51 -11.83
C GLY A 11 25.70 29.67 -13.01
N LEU A 12 26.54 28.81 -13.60
CA LEU A 12 26.16 27.98 -14.76
C LEU A 12 25.66 26.58 -14.38
N VAL A 13 25.87 26.14 -13.13
CA VAL A 13 25.41 24.82 -12.67
C VAL A 13 23.97 24.88 -12.16
N SER A 14 23.48 26.05 -11.77
CA SER A 14 22.14 26.22 -11.20
C SER A 14 21.00 26.30 -12.23
N ALA A 15 21.30 26.49 -13.52
CA ALA A 15 20.26 26.65 -14.55
C ALA A 15 19.78 25.32 -15.17
N ALA A 16 20.49 24.21 -14.96
CA ALA A 16 20.12 22.91 -15.54
C ALA A 16 19.17 22.07 -14.67
N VAL A 17 18.99 22.42 -13.39
CA VAL A 17 18.16 21.63 -12.45
C VAL A 17 16.68 22.04 -12.49
N ALA A 18 16.36 23.24 -12.96
CA ALA A 18 14.98 23.77 -12.91
C ALA A 18 14.04 23.26 -14.02
N LEU A 19 14.55 22.52 -15.01
CA LEU A 19 13.74 21.95 -16.11
C LEU A 19 13.51 20.43 -15.99
N GLY A 20 14.07 19.77 -14.97
CA GLY A 20 13.96 18.32 -14.76
C GLY A 20 12.87 17.88 -13.78
N LEU A 21 12.17 18.82 -13.11
CA LEU A 21 11.15 18.49 -12.11
C LEU A 21 9.71 18.44 -12.67
N ALA A 22 9.53 18.65 -13.97
CA ALA A 22 8.23 18.60 -14.64
C ALA A 22 7.95 17.27 -15.36
N SER A 23 8.70 16.22 -15.03
CA SER A 23 8.38 14.84 -15.43
C SER A 23 8.39 13.93 -14.22
N THR A 24 7.61 14.26 -13.18
CA THR A 24 6.97 13.17 -12.45
C THR A 24 6.18 12.39 -13.50
N PRO A 25 6.27 11.06 -13.58
CA PRO A 25 5.31 10.34 -14.38
C PRO A 25 3.95 10.84 -13.91
N VAL A 26 3.17 11.40 -14.83
CA VAL A 26 1.73 11.41 -14.66
C VAL A 26 1.44 9.98 -14.25
N ALA A 27 1.06 9.78 -12.98
CA ALA A 27 0.30 8.61 -12.64
C ALA A 27 -0.83 8.68 -13.65
N ALA A 28 -0.75 7.83 -14.68
CA ALA A 28 -1.88 7.61 -15.53
C ALA A 28 -2.91 7.04 -14.56
N HIS A 29 -3.70 7.95 -13.98
CA HIS A 29 -5.00 7.67 -13.40
C HIS A 29 -5.79 7.16 -14.59
N ALA A 30 -5.54 5.90 -14.90
CA ALA A 30 -6.23 5.16 -15.90
C ALA A 30 -7.51 4.73 -15.19
N ASP A 31 -8.33 5.75 -14.89
CA ASP A 31 -9.60 5.61 -14.20
C ASP A 31 -10.44 4.69 -15.10
N GLY A 32 -10.63 3.44 -14.67
CA GLY A 32 -11.37 2.42 -15.42
C GLY A 32 -10.62 1.15 -15.85
N TYR A 33 -9.36 0.92 -15.46
CA TYR A 33 -8.77 -0.42 -15.59
C TYR A 33 -8.83 -1.21 -14.27
N ASP A 34 -9.18 -2.48 -14.39
CA ASP A 34 -9.07 -3.44 -13.29
C ASP A 34 -7.62 -3.54 -12.82
N THR A 35 -7.33 -2.96 -11.66
CA THR A 35 -6.02 -2.96 -11.01
C THR A 35 -5.97 -4.04 -9.93
N PRO A 36 -5.01 -4.98 -9.98
CA PRO A 36 -4.85 -5.96 -8.92
C PRO A 36 -4.38 -5.27 -7.64
N ARG A 37 -5.08 -5.53 -6.54
CA ARG A 37 -4.78 -5.03 -5.20
C ARG A 37 -4.64 -6.19 -4.22
N SER A 38 -3.70 -6.04 -3.29
CA SER A 38 -3.45 -7.01 -2.24
C SER A 38 -3.16 -6.28 -0.93
N ALA A 39 -3.76 -6.74 0.16
CA ALA A 39 -3.42 -6.27 1.50
C ALA A 39 -3.44 -7.39 2.53
N THR A 40 -2.47 -7.36 3.44
CA THR A 40 -2.37 -8.29 4.56
C THR A 40 -2.72 -7.60 5.87
N ALA A 41 -3.58 -8.23 6.67
CA ALA A 41 -3.93 -7.74 8.00
C ALA A 41 -4.00 -8.87 9.03
N VAL A 42 -3.98 -8.50 10.31
CA VAL A 42 -4.09 -9.42 11.43
C VAL A 42 -5.42 -9.20 12.16
N GLY A 43 -6.15 -10.29 12.39
CA GLY A 43 -7.40 -10.33 13.15
C GLY A 43 -7.27 -11.22 14.39
N ALA A 44 -8.04 -10.90 15.42
CA ALA A 44 -8.11 -11.69 16.64
C ALA A 44 -9.55 -11.82 17.11
N GLY A 45 -9.89 -12.96 17.69
CA GLY A 45 -11.20 -13.22 18.28
C GLY A 45 -11.13 -14.24 19.41
N ASN A 46 -12.17 -14.26 20.25
CA ASN A 46 -12.32 -15.21 21.35
C ASN A 46 -12.77 -16.61 20.89
N THR A 47 -13.11 -16.77 19.62
CA THR A 47 -13.40 -18.05 18.97
C THR A 47 -12.64 -18.13 17.66
N TYR A 48 -12.45 -19.35 17.14
CA TYR A 48 -11.83 -19.59 15.84
C TYR A 48 -12.50 -18.75 14.74
N ALA A 49 -13.83 -18.84 14.64
CA ALA A 49 -14.62 -18.15 13.62
C ALA A 49 -14.52 -16.62 13.75
N ALA A 50 -14.55 -16.08 14.97
CA ALA A 50 -14.41 -14.65 15.20
C ALA A 50 -13.01 -14.15 14.80
N GLY A 51 -11.95 -14.89 15.12
CA GLY A 51 -10.59 -14.53 14.73
C GLY A 51 -10.38 -14.55 13.22
N LEU A 52 -10.90 -15.58 12.55
CA LEU A 52 -10.86 -15.72 11.09
C LEU A 52 -11.57 -14.56 10.40
N ALA A 53 -12.84 -14.32 10.77
CA ALA A 53 -13.64 -13.24 10.21
C ALA A 53 -13.00 -11.86 10.45
N ALA A 54 -12.46 -11.63 11.66
CA ALA A 54 -11.78 -10.38 11.97
C ALA A 54 -10.54 -10.15 11.08
N ALA A 55 -9.79 -11.20 10.74
CA ALA A 55 -8.59 -11.07 9.90
C ALA A 55 -8.97 -10.77 8.45
N GLU A 56 -9.94 -11.49 7.90
CA GLU A 56 -10.45 -11.28 6.54
C GLU A 56 -11.08 -9.89 6.39
N GLN A 57 -11.93 -9.47 7.33
CA GLN A 57 -12.55 -8.15 7.31
C GLN A 57 -11.52 -7.02 7.33
N ARG A 58 -10.46 -7.15 8.15
CA ARG A 58 -9.39 -6.14 8.20
C ARG A 58 -8.57 -6.12 6.92
N ALA A 59 -8.27 -7.28 6.33
CA ALA A 59 -7.53 -7.35 5.07
C ALA A 59 -8.35 -6.70 3.94
N ARG A 60 -9.66 -6.98 3.89
CA ARG A 60 -10.58 -6.31 2.95
C ARG A 60 -10.65 -4.81 3.17
N ALA A 61 -10.80 -4.36 4.42
CA ALA A 61 -10.84 -2.94 4.75
C ALA A 61 -9.54 -2.22 4.33
N ALA A 62 -8.39 -2.88 4.45
CA ALA A 62 -7.11 -2.33 4.00
C ALA A 62 -7.03 -2.19 2.48
N VAL A 63 -7.60 -3.11 1.70
CA VAL A 63 -7.74 -2.94 0.24
C VAL A 63 -8.67 -1.78 -0.09
N LEU A 64 -9.86 -1.73 0.54
CA LEU A 64 -10.88 -0.70 0.28
C LEU A 64 -10.47 0.70 0.75
N ALA A 65 -9.41 0.84 1.54
CA ALA A 65 -8.86 2.13 1.93
C ALA A 65 -8.15 2.85 0.77
N VAL A 66 -7.74 2.10 -0.26
CA VAL A 66 -7.00 2.63 -1.43
C VAL A 66 -7.61 2.25 -2.77
N GLY A 67 -8.52 1.27 -2.81
CA GLY A 67 -9.20 0.82 -4.04
C GLY A 67 -10.69 1.15 -4.03
N HIS A 68 -11.21 1.52 -5.19
CA HIS A 68 -12.63 1.75 -5.42
C HIS A 68 -13.23 0.57 -6.21
N ASP A 69 -14.53 0.31 -6.04
CA ASP A 69 -15.29 -0.72 -6.76
C ASP A 69 -14.59 -2.09 -6.90
N CYS A 70 -14.05 -2.60 -5.78
CA CYS A 70 -13.35 -3.88 -5.76
C CYS A 70 -14.27 -5.10 -5.83
N ALA A 71 -13.86 -6.10 -6.61
CA ALA A 71 -14.49 -7.41 -6.65
C ALA A 71 -14.40 -8.14 -5.29
N PRO A 72 -15.17 -9.23 -5.07
CA PRO A 72 -15.16 -9.99 -3.80
C PRO A 72 -13.82 -10.64 -3.43
N GLY A 73 -12.89 -10.77 -4.38
CA GLY A 73 -11.52 -11.24 -4.18
C GLY A 73 -11.37 -12.66 -3.62
N ARG A 74 -10.15 -12.99 -3.20
CA ARG A 74 -9.75 -14.24 -2.54
C ARG A 74 -9.05 -13.92 -1.23
N TYR A 75 -9.13 -14.84 -0.27
CA TYR A 75 -8.44 -14.73 1.01
C TYR A 75 -7.44 -15.88 1.18
N TYR A 76 -6.27 -15.53 1.71
CA TYR A 76 -5.24 -16.46 2.14
C TYR A 76 -5.01 -16.25 3.63
N THR A 77 -5.62 -17.09 4.45
CA THR A 77 -5.63 -16.93 5.90
C THR A 77 -4.82 -18.01 6.61
N LEU A 78 -3.94 -17.60 7.51
CA LEU A 78 -3.08 -18.45 8.32
C LEU A 78 -3.36 -18.23 9.81
N LEU A 79 -3.54 -19.31 10.56
CA LEU A 79 -3.53 -19.26 12.03
C LEU A 79 -2.11 -18.93 12.50
N THR A 80 -1.95 -17.82 13.21
CA THR A 80 -0.64 -17.35 13.70
C THR A 80 -0.45 -17.59 15.19
N TYR A 81 -1.53 -17.59 15.96
CA TYR A 81 -1.50 -17.87 17.38
C TYR A 81 -2.85 -18.37 17.87
N MET A 82 -2.81 -19.30 18.82
CA MET A 82 -3.95 -19.77 19.61
C MET A 82 -3.53 -19.83 21.07
N SER A 83 -4.28 -19.19 21.96
CA SER A 83 -4.02 -19.31 23.40
C SER A 83 -4.30 -20.74 23.87
N PRO A 84 -3.53 -21.28 24.83
CA PRO A 84 -3.89 -22.50 25.53
C PRO A 84 -5.34 -22.42 26.06
N GLY A 85 -6.16 -23.43 25.79
CA GLY A 85 -7.57 -23.44 26.18
C GLY A 85 -8.54 -22.68 25.25
N GLY A 86 -8.06 -22.09 24.14
CA GLY A 86 -8.93 -21.60 23.06
C GLY A 86 -9.63 -20.25 23.31
N GLY A 87 -9.18 -19.45 24.27
CA GLY A 87 -9.75 -18.11 24.57
C GLY A 87 -9.31 -16.98 23.63
N THR A 88 -8.32 -17.19 22.76
CA THR A 88 -7.84 -16.22 21.77
C THR A 88 -7.32 -16.94 20.54
N TRP A 89 -7.78 -16.50 19.38
CA TRP A 89 -7.42 -17.01 18.07
C TRP A 89 -6.99 -15.85 17.18
N VAL A 90 -5.75 -15.87 16.70
CA VAL A 90 -5.16 -14.79 15.91
C VAL A 90 -4.78 -15.32 14.54
N PHE A 91 -5.31 -14.67 13.52
CA PHE A 91 -5.07 -15.02 12.12
C PHE A 91 -4.43 -13.86 11.39
N ARG A 92 -3.53 -14.18 10.45
CA ARG A 92 -3.07 -13.26 9.42
C ARG A 92 -3.78 -13.63 8.13
N SER A 93 -4.46 -12.67 7.50
CA SER A 93 -5.14 -12.87 6.22
C SER A 93 -4.61 -11.89 5.18
N THR A 94 -4.35 -12.39 3.98
CA THR A 94 -4.11 -11.57 2.79
C THR A 94 -5.36 -11.61 1.91
N HIS A 95 -5.85 -10.44 1.51
CA HIS A 95 -6.96 -10.30 0.58
C HIS A 95 -6.43 -9.84 -0.78
N ASP A 96 -6.60 -10.68 -1.80
CA ASP A 96 -6.23 -10.38 -3.19
C ASP A 96 -7.50 -10.14 -4.01
N THR A 97 -7.59 -9.03 -4.70
CA THR A 97 -8.76 -8.69 -5.52
C THR A 97 -8.39 -7.78 -6.69
N MET A 98 -9.34 -7.61 -7.61
CA MET A 98 -9.28 -6.60 -8.66
C MET A 98 -10.16 -5.41 -8.23
N CYS A 99 -9.63 -4.20 -8.36
CA CYS A 99 -10.34 -2.95 -8.07
C CYS A 99 -10.31 -2.04 -9.29
N VAL A 100 -11.26 -1.11 -9.36
CA VAL A 100 -11.16 0.01 -10.28
C VAL A 100 -10.38 1.12 -9.56
N ASP A 101 -9.35 1.64 -10.21
CA ASP A 101 -8.63 2.82 -9.73
C ASP A 101 -9.34 4.11 -10.19
#